data_AF-A0A349JN62-F1
#
_entry.id   AF-A0A349JN62-F1
#
_cell.length_a   1.000
_cell.length_b   1.000
_cell.length_c   1.000
_cell.angle_alpha   90.00
_cell.angle_beta   90.00
_cell.angle_gamma   90.00
#
_symmetry.space_group_name_H-M   'P 1'
#
loop_
_entity.id
_entity.type
_entity.pdbx_description
1 polymer ?
#
loop_
_entity_poly.entity_id
_entity_poly.type
_entity_poly.pdbx_seq_one_letter_code
_entity_poly.pdbx_strand_id
1 'polypeptide(L)'
;MKLKPLDYWQNQTGLRQVIIIAATFFTVVLALSIIHYESFLITYDHGLFNQVFWNSLQGKLFQSSLSSAASSASLMDRQLSYPSYVH
;
A
#
# COMPACT_ATOMS: atom_id res chain seq x y z
N MET A 1 23.97 -52.12 8.27
CA MET A 1 24.06 -50.64 8.31
C MET A 1 22.75 -50.12 8.90
N LYS A 2 22.72 -49.72 10.19
CA LYS A 2 21.49 -49.19 10.82
C LYS A 2 21.30 -47.74 10.37
N LEU A 3 20.25 -47.46 9.60
CA LEU A 3 19.84 -46.09 9.28
C LEU A 3 19.36 -45.43 10.57
N LYS A 4 20.03 -44.34 10.97
CA LYS A 4 19.55 -43.51 12.07
C LYS A 4 18.22 -42.88 11.65
N PRO A 5 17.13 -43.04 12.44
CA PRO A 5 15.90 -42.32 12.15
C PRO A 5 16.21 -40.82 12.19
N LEU A 6 15.74 -40.10 11.17
CA LEU A 6 15.93 -38.66 11.07
C LEU A 6 15.22 -38.04 12.29
N ASP A 7 16.02 -37.49 13.21
CA ASP A 7 15.61 -37.02 14.53
C ASP A 7 14.89 -35.65 14.44
N TYR A 8 13.89 -35.60 13.56
CA TYR A 8 13.17 -34.39 13.14
C TYR A 8 12.37 -33.77 14.29
N TRP A 9 11.99 -34.60 15.27
CA TRP A 9 11.12 -34.22 16.38
C TRP A 9 11.87 -33.74 17.64
N GLN A 10 13.19 -33.85 17.67
CA GLN A 10 13.98 -33.48 18.86
C GLN A 10 14.41 -32.00 18.88
N ASN A 11 14.32 -31.29 17.74
CA ASN A 11 14.67 -29.87 17.60
C ASN A 11 13.44 -28.95 17.52
N GLN A 12 12.59 -28.95 18.56
CA GLN A 12 11.47 -28.00 18.67
C GLN A 12 11.93 -26.53 18.60
N THR A 13 13.15 -26.26 19.09
CA THR A 13 13.83 -24.96 18.99
C THR A 13 14.13 -24.57 17.55
N GLY A 14 14.64 -25.51 16.74
CA GLY A 14 14.93 -25.29 15.32
C GLY A 14 13.67 -25.02 14.51
N LEU A 15 12.60 -25.79 14.74
CA LEU A 15 11.33 -25.58 14.04
C LEU A 15 10.69 -24.22 14.37
N ARG A 16 10.78 -23.78 15.63
CA ARG A 16 10.33 -22.44 16.04
C ARG A 16 11.13 -21.33 15.35
N GLN A 17 12.45 -21.47 15.26
CA GLN A 17 13.31 -20.49 14.58
C GLN A 17 12.99 -20.41 13.09
N VAL A 18 12.80 -21.55 12.42
CA VAL A 18 12.41 -21.61 11.01
C VAL A 18 11.08 -20.91 10.77
N ILE A 19 10.07 -21.15 11.61
CA ILE A 19 8.76 -20.49 11.50
C ILE A 19 8.89 -18.98 11.65
N ILE A 20 9.66 -18.49 12.64
CA ILE A 20 9.84 -17.05 12.87
C ILE A 20 10.52 -16.40 11.67
N ILE A 21 11.58 -17.01 11.13
CA ILE A 21 12.30 -16.49 9.98
C ILE A 21 11.40 -16.49 8.73
N ALA A 22 10.68 -17.59 8.49
CA ALA A 22 9.75 -17.70 7.36
C ALA A 22 8.62 -16.68 7.44
N ALA A 23 8.01 -16.50 8.62
CA ALA A 23 6.96 -15.51 8.85
C ALA A 23 7.50 -14.09 8.63
N THR A 24 8.67 -13.78 9.18
CA THR A 24 9.30 -12.45 9.01
C THR A 24 9.60 -12.16 7.54
N PHE A 25 10.21 -13.11 6.83
CA PHE A 25 10.50 -12.97 5.41
C PHE A 25 9.21 -12.78 4.60
N PHE A 26 8.20 -13.61 4.85
CA PHE A 26 6.90 -13.51 4.18
C PHE A 26 6.26 -12.13 4.40
N THR A 27 6.23 -11.63 5.63
CA THR A 27 5.66 -10.30 5.94
C THR A 27 6.41 -9.18 5.23
N VAL A 28 7.75 -9.22 5.20
CA VAL A 28 8.57 -8.21 4.50
C VAL A 28 8.32 -8.25 3.00
N VAL A 29 8.34 -9.44 2.38
CA VAL A 29 8.07 -9.59 0.94
C VAL A 29 6.64 -9.17 0.59
N LEU A 30 5.67 -9.51 1.44
CA LEU A 30 4.29 -9.08 1.28
C LEU A 30 4.16 -7.55 1.34
N ALA A 31 4.78 -6.90 2.32
CA ALA A 31 4.78 -5.45 2.45
C ALA A 31 5.42 -4.77 1.23
N LEU A 32 6.58 -5.26 0.78
CA LEU A 32 7.24 -4.75 -0.43
C LEU A 32 6.39 -4.97 -1.69
N SER A 33 5.70 -6.11 -1.79
CA SER A 33 4.83 -6.41 -2.93
C SER A 33 3.61 -5.48 -2.96
N ILE A 34 3.02 -5.18 -1.81
CA ILE A 34 1.93 -4.21 -1.67
C ILE A 34 2.44 -2.81 -2.05
N ILE A 35 3.57 -2.36 -1.49
CA ILE A 35 4.16 -1.05 -1.83
C ILE A 35 4.46 -0.93 -3.32
N HIS A 36 4.98 -2.00 -3.94
CA HIS A 36 5.25 -2.04 -5.38
C HIS A 36 3.96 -2.01 -6.21
N TYR A 37 2.93 -2.75 -5.80
CA TYR A 37 1.61 -2.73 -6.43
C TYR A 37 1.00 -1.31 -6.39
N GLU A 38 1.09 -0.66 -5.23
CA GLU A 38 0.66 0.73 -5.02
C GLU A 38 1.56 1.76 -5.74
N SER A 39 2.78 1.42 -6.17
CA SER A 39 3.70 2.40 -6.77
C SER A 39 3.75 2.33 -8.30
N PHE A 40 3.68 1.14 -8.90
CA PHE A 40 3.95 0.94 -10.33
C PHE A 40 2.71 0.70 -11.21
N LEU A 41 1.58 0.30 -10.62
CA LEU A 41 0.31 0.06 -11.35
C LEU A 41 -0.77 1.10 -11.03
N ILE A 42 -0.44 2.12 -10.25
CA ILE A 42 -1.39 3.17 -9.90
C ILE A 42 -1.60 4.08 -11.12
N THR A 43 -2.72 3.85 -11.80
CA THR A 43 -3.38 4.88 -12.60
C THR A 43 -3.76 6.04 -11.69
N TYR A 44 -3.81 7.25 -12.23
CA TYR A 44 -4.19 8.47 -11.50
C TYR A 44 -5.42 8.28 -10.58
N ASP A 45 -6.45 7.57 -11.06
CA ASP A 45 -7.66 7.26 -10.29
C ASP A 45 -7.43 6.36 -9.07
N HIS A 46 -6.51 5.41 -9.16
CA HIS A 46 -6.16 4.53 -8.04
C HIS A 46 -5.46 5.34 -6.93
N GLY A 47 -4.61 6.30 -7.32
CA GLY A 47 -3.92 7.20 -6.39
C GLY A 47 -4.90 8.16 -5.72
N LEU A 48 -5.85 8.70 -6.50
CA LEU A 48 -6.92 9.55 -5.99
C LEU A 48 -7.79 8.79 -4.98
N PHE A 49 -8.21 7.56 -5.30
CA PHE A 49 -8.98 6.72 -4.37
C PHE A 49 -8.20 6.44 -3.08
N ASN A 50 -6.93 6.01 -3.19
CA ASN A 50 -6.11 5.68 -2.03
C ASN A 50 -5.92 6.90 -1.11
N GLN A 51 -5.66 8.08 -1.68
CA GLN A 51 -5.51 9.32 -0.92
C GLN A 51 -6.81 9.71 -0.21
N VAL A 52 -7.95 9.66 -0.90
CA VAL A 52 -9.26 9.96 -0.31
C VAL A 52 -9.62 8.94 0.77
N PHE A 53 -9.35 7.66 0.55
CA PHE A 53 -9.59 6.58 1.50
C PHE A 53 -8.83 6.79 2.81
N TRP A 54 -7.50 6.95 2.76
CA TRP A 54 -6.68 7.15 3.96
C TRP A 54 -6.97 8.47 4.67
N ASN A 55 -7.26 9.55 3.92
CA ASN A 55 -7.64 10.81 4.52
C ASN A 55 -9.02 10.71 5.21
N SER A 56 -9.95 9.96 4.64
CA SER A 56 -11.27 9.71 5.26
C SER A 56 -11.14 8.90 6.55
N LEU A 57 -10.24 7.90 6.59
CA LEU A 57 -9.91 7.17 7.83
C LEU A 57 -9.31 8.08 8.91
N GLN A 58 -8.64 9.16 8.52
CA GLN A 58 -8.11 10.18 9.43
C GLN A 58 -9.12 11.32 9.74
N GLY A 59 -10.38 11.21 9.28
CA GLY A 59 -11.42 12.23 9.48
C GLY A 59 -11.38 13.41 8.51
N LYS A 60 -10.50 13.37 7.51
CA LYS A 60 -10.34 14.39 6.46
C LYS A 60 -11.07 13.97 5.18
N LEU A 61 -12.40 13.98 5.24
CA LEU A 61 -13.25 13.53 4.14
C LEU A 61 -13.01 14.34 2.85
N PHE A 62 -12.83 13.65 1.72
CA PHE A 62 -12.62 14.24 0.39
C PHE A 62 -11.42 15.19 0.23
N GLN A 63 -10.56 15.30 1.25
CA GLN A 63 -9.33 16.04 1.12
C GLN A 63 -8.35 15.24 0.27
N SER A 64 -7.90 15.79 -0.86
CA SER A 64 -6.92 15.14 -1.73
C SER A 64 -6.23 16.17 -2.61
N SER A 65 -4.89 16.22 -2.57
CA SER A 65 -4.10 17.05 -3.48
C SER A 65 -4.21 16.58 -4.92
N LEU A 66 -4.40 15.27 -5.14
CA LEU A 66 -4.68 14.71 -6.46
C LEU A 66 -6.04 15.18 -7.00
N SER A 67 -7.09 15.19 -6.18
CA SER A 67 -8.40 15.77 -6.56
C SER A 67 -8.29 17.25 -6.98
N SER A 68 -7.45 18.02 -6.30
CA SER A 68 -7.20 19.42 -6.66
C SER A 68 -6.55 19.56 -8.05
N ALA A 69 -5.62 18.66 -8.41
CA ALA A 69 -4.99 18.62 -9.73
C ALA A 69 -5.92 18.09 -10.83
N ALA A 70 -6.92 17.27 -10.47
CA ALA A 70 -7.95 16.76 -11.37
C ALA A 70 -9.07 17.79 -11.66
N SER A 71 -9.16 18.86 -10.85
CA SER A 71 -10.09 19.95 -11.05
C SER A 71 -9.65 20.77 -12.27
N SER A 72 -10.17 20.41 -13.43
CA SER A 72 -10.06 21.23 -14.63
C SER A 72 -10.84 22.54 -14.43
N ALA A 73 -10.31 23.63 -14.99
CA ALA A 73 -11.05 24.89 -15.10
C ALA A 73 -12.36 24.62 -15.84
N SER A 74 -13.49 24.77 -15.14
CA SER A 74 -14.80 24.70 -15.79
C SER A 74 -15.03 25.99 -16.57
N LEU A 75 -15.49 25.86 -17.82
CA LEU A 75 -15.94 27.01 -18.60
C LEU A 75 -17.27 27.49 -18.02
N MET A 76 -17.22 28.55 -17.23
CA MET A 76 -18.41 29.33 -16.87
C MET A 76 -18.51 30.48 -17.88
N ASP A 77 -19.62 30.59 -18.62
CA ASP A 77 -19.85 31.68 -19.59
C ASP A 77 -18.75 31.91 -20.65
N ARG A 78 -18.10 30.83 -21.12
CA ARG A 78 -16.96 30.87 -22.08
C ARG A 78 -15.72 31.61 -21.57
N GLN A 79 -15.64 31.90 -20.28
CA GLN A 79 -14.44 32.47 -19.67
C GLN A 79 -13.72 31.38 -18.87
N LEU A 80 -12.38 31.31 -19.01
CA LEU A 80 -11.57 30.42 -18.19
C LEU A 80 -11.54 30.98 -16.77
N SER A 81 -12.35 30.39 -15.89
CA SER A 81 -12.27 30.63 -14.46
C SER A 81 -11.12 29.80 -13.89
N TYR A 82 -9.99 30.45 -13.63
CA TYR A 82 -8.88 29.81 -12.94
C TYR A 82 -9.24 29.68 -11.45
N PRO A 83 -9.26 28.47 -10.88
CA PRO A 83 -9.43 28.31 -9.43
C PRO A 83 -8.27 28.99 -8.70
N SER A 84 -8.59 29.88 -7.75
CA SER A 84 -7.60 30.46 -6.84
C SER A 84 -7.31 29.47 -5.71
N TYR A 85 -6.12 28.87 -5.73
CA TYR A 85 -5.66 28.01 -4.64
C TYR A 85 -5.10 28.88 -3.52
N VAL A 86 -5.81 29.00 -2.40
CA VAL A 86 -5.26 29.60 -1.17
C VAL A 86 -4.38 28.54 -0.51
N HIS A 87 -3.08 28.84 -0.41
CA HIS A 87 -2.10 28.05 0.32
C HIS A 87 -2.23 28.24 1.83
#